data_AF-U4QDK9-F1
#
_entry.id   AF-U4QDK9-F1
#
_cell.length_a   1.000
_cell.length_b   1.000
_cell.length_c   1.000
_cell.angle_alpha   90.00
_cell.angle_beta   90.00
_cell.angle_gamma   90.00
#
_symmetry.space_group_name_H-M   'P 1'
#
loop_
_entity.id
_entity.type
_entity.pdbx_description
1 polymer ?
#
loop_
_entity_poly.entity_id
_entity_poly.type
_entity_poly.pdbx_seq_one_letter_code
_entity_poly.pdbx_strand_id
1 'polypeptide(L)'
;METIQLIKDIILNELQDRVKYILSFKNKLEILEENDIQQGVTVARALQSFINAEDKEVTKTRYDRLMKSNNYLSNYKGFILEFRQFNGQITKRNLHSFIFEITSAHESTVLNALFPNGNVQFKDL
;
A
#
# COMPACT_ATOMS: atom_id res chain seq x y z
N MET A 1 -10.02 16.57 8.14
CA MET A 1 -10.16 15.11 8.06
C MET A 1 -10.92 14.85 6.77
N GLU A 2 -10.24 14.52 5.69
CA GLU A 2 -10.91 14.27 4.40
C GLU A 2 -11.70 12.97 4.48
N THR A 3 -12.99 13.11 4.24
CA THR A 3 -13.95 12.02 4.17
C THR A 3 -13.60 11.16 2.97
N ILE A 4 -13.26 9.88 3.20
CA ILE A 4 -13.03 8.90 2.12
C ILE A 4 -14.26 8.91 1.20
N GLN A 5 -14.07 9.44 -0.01
CA GLN A 5 -15.14 9.64 -0.97
C GLN A 5 -15.73 8.28 -1.38
N LEU A 6 -17.07 8.24 -1.48
CA LEU A 6 -17.82 7.05 -1.87
C LEU A 6 -17.37 6.59 -3.25
N ILE A 7 -16.72 5.44 -3.26
CA ILE A 7 -16.17 4.79 -4.44
C ILE A 7 -17.32 4.28 -5.33
N LYS A 8 -17.79 5.10 -6.26
CA LYS A 8 -18.75 4.70 -7.31
C LYS A 8 -18.08 4.46 -8.66
N ASP A 9 -16.99 5.16 -8.96
CA ASP A 9 -16.27 5.10 -10.24
C ASP A 9 -14.75 4.98 -10.00
N ILE A 10 -14.26 3.79 -9.64
CA ILE A 10 -12.80 3.57 -9.48
C ILE A 10 -12.13 3.66 -10.84
N ILE A 11 -11.40 4.75 -11.06
CA ILE A 11 -10.53 4.90 -12.22
C ILE A 11 -9.17 4.31 -11.86
N LEU A 12 -8.55 3.59 -12.80
CA LEU A 12 -7.20 3.00 -12.65
C LEU A 12 -6.19 3.98 -12.02
N ASN A 13 -6.23 5.25 -12.43
CA ASN A 13 -5.34 6.30 -11.92
C ASN A 13 -5.45 6.48 -10.41
N GLU A 14 -6.65 6.42 -9.83
CA GLU A 14 -6.83 6.58 -8.37
C GLU A 14 -6.18 5.42 -7.60
N LEU A 15 -6.30 4.20 -8.12
CA LEU A 15 -5.65 3.02 -7.53
C LEU A 15 -4.14 3.13 -7.66
N GLN A 16 -3.66 3.56 -8.83
CA GLN A 16 -2.24 3.80 -9.07
C GLN A 16 -1.67 4.86 -8.10
N ASP A 17 -2.39 5.97 -7.87
CA ASP A 17 -1.94 7.02 -6.96
C ASP A 17 -1.89 6.54 -5.51
N ARG A 18 -2.84 5.72 -5.07
CA ARG A 18 -2.79 5.06 -3.75
C ARG A 18 -1.59 4.12 -3.61
N VAL A 19 -1.26 3.36 -4.66
CA VAL A 19 -0.08 2.49 -4.68
C VAL A 19 1.20 3.31 -4.62
N LYS A 20 1.33 4.35 -5.46
CA LYS A 20 2.48 5.27 -5.43
C LYS A 20 2.65 5.90 -4.06
N TYR A 21 1.55 6.35 -3.45
CA TYR A 21 1.54 6.87 -2.10
C TYR A 21 2.16 5.87 -1.12
N ILE A 22 1.71 4.61 -1.09
CA ILE A 22 2.26 3.59 -0.19
C ILE A 22 3.76 3.38 -0.45
N LEU A 23 4.15 3.20 -1.71
CA LEU A 23 5.53 2.91 -2.09
C LEU A 23 6.49 4.08 -1.80
N SER A 24 6.02 5.32 -1.86
CA SER A 24 6.84 6.52 -1.57
C SER A 24 7.41 6.55 -0.15
N PHE A 25 6.82 5.79 0.77
CA PHE A 25 7.30 5.74 2.15
C PHE A 25 8.57 4.93 2.32
N LYS A 26 8.98 4.09 1.34
CA LYS A 26 10.17 3.23 1.50
C LYS A 26 11.41 4.04 1.84
N ASN A 27 11.82 4.96 0.97
CA ASN A 27 13.03 5.76 1.15
C ASN A 27 12.97 6.56 2.46
N LYS A 28 11.80 7.15 2.77
CA LYS A 28 11.58 7.89 4.02
C LYS A 28 11.77 6.99 5.23
N LEU A 29 11.24 5.77 5.22
CA LEU A 29 11.36 4.84 6.33
C LEU A 29 12.77 4.28 6.49
N GLU A 30 13.50 4.04 5.39
CA GLU A 30 14.92 3.64 5.42
C GLU A 30 15.79 4.72 6.07
N ILE A 31 15.62 5.99 5.66
CA ILE A 31 16.33 7.13 6.28
C ILE A 31 15.99 7.25 7.76
N LEU A 32 14.71 7.10 8.13
CA LEU A 32 14.29 7.20 9.53
C LEU A 32 14.76 6.01 10.36
N GLU A 33 14.85 4.80 9.80
CA GLU A 33 15.36 3.63 10.53
C GLU A 33 16.79 3.87 11.01
N GLU A 34 17.62 4.52 10.19
CA GLU A 34 19.02 4.83 10.51
C GLU A 34 19.16 6.06 11.43
N ASN A 35 18.35 7.11 11.22
CA ASN A 35 18.58 8.43 11.82
C ASN A 35 17.62 8.79 12.97
N ASP A 36 16.37 8.31 12.94
CA ASP A 36 15.37 8.51 13.99
C ASP A 36 14.35 7.36 14.00
N ILE A 37 14.76 6.24 14.58
CA ILE A 37 13.96 5.02 14.61
C ILE A 37 12.61 5.21 15.33
N GLN A 38 12.50 6.18 16.24
CA GLN A 38 11.24 6.46 16.94
C GLN A 38 10.25 7.16 16.01
N GLN A 39 10.72 8.12 15.21
CA GLN A 39 9.92 8.72 14.15
C GLN A 39 9.61 7.70 13.05
N GLY A 40 10.55 6.84 12.67
CA GLY A 40 10.35 5.74 11.71
C GLY A 40 9.19 4.83 12.11
N VAL A 41 9.15 4.36 13.36
CA VAL A 41 8.03 3.57 13.90
C VAL A 41 6.71 4.33 13.85
N THR A 42 6.72 5.63 14.13
CA THR A 42 5.51 6.46 14.12
C THR A 42 4.93 6.57 12.71
N VAL A 43 5.79 6.87 11.73
CA VAL A 43 5.43 6.96 10.31
C VAL A 43 4.94 5.61 9.78
N ALA A 44 5.64 4.52 10.12
CA ALA A 44 5.30 3.18 9.69
C ALA A 44 3.94 2.73 10.24
N ARG A 45 3.61 3.03 11.51
CA ARG A 45 2.29 2.75 12.09
C ARG A 45 1.16 3.52 11.41
N ALA A 46 1.42 4.77 11.01
CA ALA A 46 0.45 5.56 10.27
C ALA A 46 0.18 4.93 8.89
N LEU A 47 1.24 4.51 8.18
CA LEU A 47 1.13 3.81 6.90
C LEU A 47 0.39 2.47 7.05
N GLN A 48 0.73 1.66 8.06
CA GLN A 48 0.02 0.40 8.37
C GLN A 48 -1.47 0.65 8.62
N SER A 49 -1.82 1.74 9.33
CA SER A 49 -3.20 2.11 9.59
C SER A 49 -3.96 2.47 8.30
N PHE A 50 -3.30 3.18 7.38
CA PHE A 50 -3.84 3.48 6.06
C PHE A 50 -4.09 2.20 5.25
N ILE A 51 -3.08 1.32 5.13
CA ILE A 51 -3.19 0.04 4.42
C ILE A 51 -4.33 -0.82 5.00
N ASN A 52 -4.45 -0.89 6.33
CA ASN A 52 -5.54 -1.60 7.00
C ASN A 52 -6.92 -1.00 6.71
N ALA A 53 -7.01 0.32 6.53
CA ALA A 53 -8.25 0.99 6.15
C ALA A 53 -8.62 0.65 4.69
N GLU A 54 -7.64 0.66 3.78
CA GLU A 54 -7.82 0.26 2.39
C GLU A 54 -8.27 -1.21 2.30
N ASP A 55 -7.64 -2.12 3.06
CA ASP A 55 -8.02 -3.53 3.11
C ASP A 55 -9.48 -3.75 3.56
N LYS A 56 -9.88 -3.05 4.63
CA LYS A 56 -11.26 -3.07 5.12
C LYS A 56 -12.23 -2.52 4.09
N GLU A 57 -11.83 -1.50 3.34
CA GLU A 57 -12.65 -0.89 2.31
C GLU A 57 -12.88 -1.85 1.15
N VAL A 58 -11.81 -2.40 0.57
CA VAL A 58 -11.89 -3.30 -0.59
C VAL A 58 -12.49 -4.67 -0.25
N THR A 59 -12.54 -5.05 1.02
CA THR A 59 -13.19 -6.30 1.48
C THR A 59 -14.70 -6.15 1.71
N LYS A 60 -15.26 -4.94 1.61
CA LYS A 60 -16.72 -4.76 1.73
C LYS A 60 -17.43 -5.45 0.58
N THR A 61 -18.54 -6.12 0.89
CA THR A 61 -19.38 -6.87 -0.06
C THR A 61 -19.84 -6.07 -1.28
N ARG A 62 -19.91 -4.73 -1.16
CA ARG A 62 -20.21 -3.84 -2.29
C ARG A 62 -19.18 -3.95 -3.43
N TYR A 63 -17.93 -4.30 -3.13
CA TYR A 63 -16.88 -4.48 -4.13
C TYR A 63 -16.82 -5.89 -4.72
N ASP A 64 -17.49 -6.88 -4.13
CA ASP A 64 -17.47 -8.26 -4.66
C ASP A 64 -17.99 -8.35 -6.09
N ARG A 65 -19.01 -7.54 -6.43
CA ARG A 65 -19.53 -7.44 -7.80
C ARG A 65 -18.61 -6.64 -8.71
N LEU A 66 -18.04 -5.54 -8.20
CA LEU A 66 -17.13 -4.69 -8.97
C LEU A 66 -15.81 -5.40 -9.30
N MET A 67 -15.28 -6.24 -8.40
CA MET A 67 -14.07 -7.04 -8.62
C MET A 67 -14.21 -8.08 -9.72
N LYS A 68 -15.43 -8.61 -9.94
CA LYS A 68 -15.69 -9.55 -11.04
C LYS A 68 -15.65 -8.89 -12.41
N SER A 69 -15.86 -7.58 -12.48
CA SER A 69 -15.92 -6.81 -13.73
C SER A 69 -14.74 -5.84 -13.90
N ASN A 70 -13.96 -5.57 -12.86
CA ASN A 70 -12.86 -4.60 -12.86
C ASN A 70 -11.57 -5.26 -12.34
N ASN A 71 -10.71 -5.65 -13.28
CA ASN A 71 -9.43 -6.28 -12.99
C ASN A 71 -8.49 -5.37 -12.18
N TYR A 72 -8.59 -4.04 -12.32
CA TYR A 72 -7.75 -3.10 -11.58
C TYR A 72 -8.05 -3.11 -10.08
N LEU A 73 -9.33 -3.16 -9.71
CA LEU A 73 -9.71 -3.26 -8.29
C LEU A 73 -9.28 -4.60 -7.69
N SER A 74 -9.38 -5.68 -8.45
CA SER A 74 -8.87 -7.00 -8.04
C SER A 74 -7.36 -6.98 -7.83
N ASN A 75 -6.62 -6.35 -8.74
CA ASN A 75 -5.17 -6.20 -8.62
C ASN A 75 -4.81 -5.30 -7.43
N TYR A 76 -5.52 -4.19 -7.21
CA TYR A 76 -5.27 -3.33 -6.05
C TYR A 76 -5.48 -4.07 -4.73
N LYS A 77 -6.55 -4.88 -4.62
CA LYS A 77 -6.74 -5.76 -3.47
C LYS A 77 -5.55 -6.71 -3.32
N GLY A 78 -5.12 -7.35 -4.39
CA GLY A 78 -3.93 -8.23 -4.37
C GLY A 78 -2.69 -7.52 -3.84
N PHE A 79 -2.43 -6.28 -4.28
CA PHE A 79 -1.32 -5.47 -3.79
C PHE A 79 -1.43 -5.17 -2.27
N ILE A 80 -2.63 -4.82 -1.79
CA ILE A 80 -2.85 -4.59 -0.35
C ILE A 80 -2.63 -5.87 0.47
N LEU A 81 -2.94 -7.04 -0.08
CA LEU A 81 -2.72 -8.32 0.59
C LEU A 81 -1.24 -8.67 0.80
N GLU A 82 -0.32 -8.08 0.03
CA GLU A 82 1.13 -8.27 0.23
C GLU A 82 1.57 -7.81 1.63
N PHE A 83 0.89 -6.82 2.22
CA PHE A 83 1.20 -6.25 3.54
C PHE A 83 0.54 -6.98 4.72
N ARG A 84 -0.30 -7.99 4.46
CA ARG A 84 -0.94 -8.77 5.54
C ARG A 84 0.02 -9.74 6.24
N GLN A 85 1.25 -9.88 5.75
CA GLN A 85 2.28 -10.65 6.43
C GLN A 85 2.69 -9.97 7.76
N PHE A 86 2.59 -8.64 7.85
CA PHE A 86 2.82 -7.90 9.08
C PHE A 86 1.55 -7.74 9.94
N ASN A 87 1.12 -8.82 10.60
CA ASN A 87 0.00 -8.77 11.55
C ASN A 87 0.38 -8.22 12.95
N GLY A 88 1.65 -7.85 13.15
CA GLY A 88 2.16 -7.35 14.42
C GLY A 88 2.05 -5.84 14.58
N GLN A 89 2.21 -5.37 15.83
CA GLN A 89 2.47 -3.96 16.08
C GLN A 89 3.88 -3.62 15.57
N ILE A 90 4.02 -2.55 14.79
CA ILE A 90 5.34 -2.07 14.36
C ILE A 90 6.06 -1.49 15.58
N THR A 91 7.29 -1.91 15.77
CA THR A 91 8.21 -1.54 16.85
C THR A 91 9.58 -1.24 16.25
N LYS A 92 10.50 -0.73 17.08
CA LYS A 92 11.89 -0.53 16.66
C LYS A 92 12.57 -1.81 16.17
N ARG A 93 12.17 -2.98 16.69
CA ARG A 93 12.83 -4.26 16.39
C ARG A 93 12.42 -4.86 15.05
N ASN A 94 11.28 -4.46 14.49
CA ASN A 94 10.70 -5.05 13.29
C ASN A 94 10.33 -3.98 12.24
N LEU A 95 10.87 -2.77 12.37
CA LEU A 95 10.72 -1.70 11.38
C LEU A 95 11.29 -2.15 10.02
N HIS A 96 12.51 -2.67 9.99
CA HIS A 96 13.11 -3.27 8.80
C HIS A 96 12.21 -4.31 8.13
N SER A 97 11.49 -5.14 8.90
CA SER A 97 10.62 -6.17 8.32
C SER A 97 9.42 -5.54 7.61
N PHE A 98 8.87 -4.45 8.16
CA PHE A 98 7.82 -3.68 7.49
C PHE A 98 8.33 -2.95 6.25
N ILE A 99 9.55 -2.39 6.27
CA ILE A 99 10.20 -1.80 5.09
C ILE A 99 10.42 -2.85 4.00
N PHE A 100 10.82 -4.07 4.41
CA PHE A 100 10.97 -5.19 3.50
C PHE A 100 9.66 -5.56 2.80
N GLU A 101 8.52 -5.54 3.49
CA GLU A 101 7.22 -5.77 2.84
C GLU A 101 6.89 -4.72 1.77
N ILE A 102 7.27 -3.45 1.96
CA ILE A 102 7.13 -2.42 0.90
C ILE A 102 7.98 -2.79 -0.32
N THR A 103 9.17 -3.35 -0.11
CA THR A 103 10.04 -3.85 -1.18
C THR A 103 9.42 -5.05 -1.89
N SER A 104 8.91 -6.04 -1.14
CA SER A 104 8.24 -7.21 -1.71
C SER A 104 6.99 -6.84 -2.50
N ALA A 105 6.17 -5.92 -1.98
CA ALA A 105 4.98 -5.43 -2.68
C ALA A 105 5.33 -4.68 -3.97
N HIS A 106 6.48 -3.96 -3.97
CA HIS A 106 7.00 -3.29 -5.16
C HIS A 106 7.44 -4.27 -6.27
N GLU A 107 7.98 -5.42 -5.88
CA GLU A 107 8.39 -6.46 -6.82
C GLU A 107 7.24 -7.41 -7.22
N SER A 108 6.05 -7.23 -6.64
CA SER A 108 4.92 -8.11 -6.87
C SER A 108 4.43 -8.09 -8.33
N THR A 109 4.05 -9.26 -8.84
CA THR A 109 3.42 -9.38 -10.18
C THR A 109 2.10 -8.63 -10.27
N VAL A 110 1.45 -8.41 -9.12
CA VAL A 110 0.21 -7.66 -8.98
C VAL A 110 0.42 -6.17 -9.25
N LEU A 111 1.55 -5.59 -8.81
CA LEU A 111 1.92 -4.22 -9.13
C LEU A 111 2.04 -4.04 -10.66
N ASN A 112 2.71 -4.97 -11.36
CA ASN A 112 2.87 -4.90 -12.80
C ASN A 112 1.52 -4.89 -13.54
N ALA A 113 0.53 -5.59 -13.00
CA ALA A 113 -0.83 -5.60 -13.54
C ALA A 113 -1.60 -4.28 -13.29
N LEU A 114 -1.19 -3.48 -12.30
CA LEU A 114 -1.69 -2.12 -12.07
C LEU A 114 -0.96 -1.07 -12.90
N PHE A 115 0.28 -1.34 -13.32
CA PHE A 115 1.13 -0.43 -14.10
C PHE A 115 1.61 -1.05 -15.41
N PRO A 116 0.70 -1.35 -16.36
CA PRO A 116 1.04 -2.07 -17.59
C PRO A 116 1.99 -1.31 -18.54
N ASN A 117 2.10 0.02 -18.38
CA ASN A 117 2.89 0.89 -19.26
C ASN A 117 4.26 1.28 -18.66
N GLY A 118 4.68 0.67 -17.55
CA GLY A 118 6.02 0.86 -17.00
C GLY A 118 6.07 0.68 -15.48
N ASN A 119 7.14 0.04 -15.00
CA ASN A 119 7.38 -0.16 -13.58
C ASN A 119 7.49 1.19 -12.87
N VAL A 120 6.72 1.38 -11.79
CA VAL A 120 6.95 2.46 -10.83
C VAL A 120 8.37 2.29 -10.31
N GLN A 121 9.25 3.29 -10.40
CA GLN A 121 10.57 3.20 -9.78
C GLN A 121 10.54 3.98 -8.47
N PHE A 122 11.25 3.51 -7.43
CA PHE A 122 11.37 4.27 -6.17
C PHE A 122 12.04 5.63 -6.32
N LYS A 123 12.76 5.86 -7.43
CA LYS A 123 13.36 7.17 -7.77
C LYS A 123 12.36 8.17 -8.37
N ASP A 124 11.19 7.69 -8.78
CA ASP A 124 10.12 8.50 -9.39
C ASP A 124 9.00 8.82 -8.39
N LEU A 125 9.18 8.46 -7.10
CA LEU A 125 8.29 8.65 -5.96
C LEU A 125 8.91 9.55 -4.90
#